data_AF-A0A0G0IJ23-F1
#
_entry.id   AF-A0A0G0IJ23-F1
#
_cell.length_a   1.000
_cell.length_b   1.000
_cell.length_c   1.000
_cell.angle_alpha   90.00
_cell.angle_beta   90.00
_cell.angle_gamma   90.00
#
_symmetry.space_group_name_H-M   'P 1'
#
loop_
_entity.id
_entity.type
_entity.pdbx_description
1 polymer ?
#
loop_
_entity_poly.entity_id
_entity_poly.type
_entity_poly.pdbx_seq_one_letter_code
_entity_poly.pdbx_strand_id
1 'polypeptide(L)'
;MKLRRSEKRNVFFFLIVSLAIFSALMLFYYLFYLLPKKVQFDSLIRADRVLQLRRSLLTENISLMTQYSGLDPTLPTFPADRENIKTGIADSVGKISDEFSSDPDIRQHFFLSGEVKDHLVRINESNGKYSEKVSEILKIQKNLREELERIDKSAGKIYGYDPDTEFSLYTFPESREDVFEAVAVIGAGIKKVGEQTMMLDMEYAEYKEFDTQLQVVLESLERLGNLVEGDAEINEIEKQIKEFADGYRDLKMDTFALELRIFKSDEVLSMFAGERDVIAGYTGLISETSKLRLDVAGKRE
;
A
#
# COMPACT_ATOMS: atom_id res chain seq x y z
N MET A 1 45.79 -35.53 -58.03
CA MET A 1 46.80 -35.64 -56.95
C MET A 1 46.20 -36.45 -55.81
N LYS A 2 46.67 -37.69 -55.54
CA LYS A 2 46.19 -38.51 -54.41
C LYS A 2 47.17 -38.34 -53.25
N LEU A 3 46.74 -37.68 -52.17
CA LEU A 3 47.52 -37.54 -50.93
C LEU A 3 47.88 -38.92 -50.35
N ARG A 4 49.13 -39.11 -49.90
CA ARG A 4 49.57 -40.36 -49.23
C ARG A 4 48.83 -40.52 -47.90
N ARG A 5 48.66 -41.78 -47.46
CA ARG A 5 47.88 -42.15 -46.25
C ARG A 5 48.35 -41.40 -44.98
N SER A 6 49.65 -41.11 -44.87
CA SER A 6 50.23 -40.34 -43.75
C SER A 6 49.90 -38.84 -43.82
N GLU A 7 49.92 -38.24 -45.02
CA GLU A 7 49.58 -36.82 -45.25
C GLU A 7 48.10 -36.56 -44.96
N LYS A 8 47.22 -37.48 -45.37
CA LYS A 8 45.79 -37.42 -45.00
C LYS A 8 45.57 -37.44 -43.49
N ARG A 9 46.37 -38.20 -42.75
CA ARG A 9 46.28 -38.32 -41.29
C ARG A 9 46.75 -37.03 -40.60
N ASN A 10 47.80 -36.40 -41.12
CA ASN A 10 48.28 -35.11 -40.60
C ASN A 10 47.29 -33.97 -40.89
N VAL A 11 46.73 -33.91 -42.10
CA VAL A 11 45.70 -32.92 -42.46
C VAL A 11 44.46 -33.08 -41.58
N PHE A 12 44.02 -34.32 -41.34
CA PHE A 12 42.87 -34.60 -40.47
C PHE A 12 43.14 -34.22 -39.01
N PHE A 13 44.35 -34.49 -38.49
CA PHE A 13 44.76 -34.07 -37.16
C PHE A 13 44.78 -32.53 -37.01
N PHE A 14 45.35 -31.82 -37.98
CA PHE A 14 45.34 -30.34 -38.00
C PHE A 14 43.92 -29.76 -38.02
N LEU A 15 43.00 -30.37 -38.77
CA LEU A 15 41.59 -29.99 -38.78
C LEU A 15 40.94 -30.16 -37.41
N ILE A 16 41.15 -31.31 -36.74
CA ILE A 16 40.59 -31.57 -35.40
C ILE A 16 41.13 -30.57 -34.38
N VAL A 17 42.45 -30.32 -34.38
CA VAL A 17 43.07 -29.36 -33.45
C VAL A 17 42.57 -27.94 -33.71
N SER A 18 42.45 -27.53 -34.97
CA SER A 18 41.92 -26.21 -35.32
C SER A 18 40.45 -26.05 -34.88
N LEU A 19 39.63 -27.08 -35.07
CA LEU A 19 38.23 -27.10 -34.62
C LEU A 19 38.12 -27.03 -33.09
N ALA A 20 38.99 -27.75 -32.38
CA ALA A 20 39.04 -27.72 -30.92
C ALA A 20 39.46 -26.34 -30.38
N ILE A 21 40.48 -25.71 -30.98
CA ILE A 21 40.91 -24.34 -30.62
C ILE A 21 39.79 -23.35 -30.89
N PHE A 22 39.14 -23.43 -32.04
CA PHE A 22 38.02 -22.55 -32.37
C PHE A 22 36.83 -22.73 -31.41
N SER A 23 36.51 -23.97 -31.03
CA SER A 23 35.46 -24.27 -30.05
C SER A 23 35.80 -23.74 -28.66
N ALA A 24 37.05 -23.87 -28.23
CA ALA A 24 37.53 -23.31 -26.97
C ALA A 24 37.46 -21.77 -26.98
N LEU A 25 37.89 -21.11 -28.06
CA LEU A 25 37.78 -19.65 -28.21
C LEU A 25 36.32 -19.18 -28.17
N MET A 26 35.42 -19.91 -28.83
CA MET A 26 33.97 -19.62 -28.78
C MET A 26 33.39 -19.81 -27.38
N LEU A 27 33.81 -20.84 -26.64
CA LEU A 27 33.41 -21.04 -25.24
C LEU A 27 33.94 -19.93 -24.33
N PHE A 28 35.21 -19.53 -24.49
CA PHE A 28 35.78 -18.40 -23.77
C PHE A 28 35.06 -17.09 -24.11
N TYR A 29 34.79 -16.83 -25.39
CA TYR A 29 33.99 -15.68 -25.80
C TYR A 29 32.59 -15.71 -25.18
N TYR A 30 31.94 -16.87 -25.16
CA TYR A 30 30.64 -17.01 -24.53
C TYR A 30 30.69 -16.73 -23.02
N LEU A 31 31.60 -17.38 -22.29
CA LEU A 31 31.69 -17.27 -20.83
C LEU A 31 32.15 -15.90 -20.35
N PHE A 32 33.14 -15.30 -21.02
CA PHE A 32 33.76 -14.05 -20.57
C PHE A 32 33.13 -12.80 -21.18
N TYR A 33 32.33 -12.92 -22.24
CA TYR A 33 31.74 -11.76 -22.93
C TYR A 33 30.22 -11.84 -23.12
N LEU A 34 29.66 -12.96 -23.59
CA LEU A 34 28.21 -13.05 -23.83
C LEU A 34 27.40 -13.32 -22.57
N LEU A 35 27.81 -14.28 -21.74
CA LEU A 35 27.13 -14.64 -20.49
C LEU A 35 27.01 -13.44 -19.53
N PRO A 36 28.07 -12.64 -19.30
CA PRO A 36 27.98 -11.44 -18.45
C PRO A 36 26.99 -10.41 -18.99
N LYS A 37 27.02 -10.18 -20.31
CA LYS A 37 26.08 -9.25 -20.98
C LYS A 37 24.64 -9.73 -20.90
N LYS A 38 24.42 -11.04 -21.03
CA LYS A 38 23.09 -11.63 -20.87
C LYS A 38 22.56 -11.41 -19.45
N VAL A 39 23.35 -11.73 -18.44
CA VAL A 39 22.98 -11.51 -17.03
C VAL A 39 22.68 -10.04 -16.74
N GLN A 40 23.48 -9.10 -17.28
CA GLN A 40 23.21 -7.66 -17.18
C GLN A 40 21.89 -7.26 -17.85
N PHE A 41 21.63 -7.76 -19.06
CA PHE A 41 20.42 -7.45 -19.81
C PHE A 41 19.16 -8.00 -19.12
N ASP A 42 19.22 -9.23 -18.63
CA ASP A 42 18.13 -9.85 -17.86
C ASP A 42 17.86 -9.07 -16.56
N SER A 43 18.92 -8.58 -15.90
CA SER A 43 18.79 -7.74 -14.71
C SER A 43 18.20 -6.36 -15.01
N LEU A 44 18.52 -5.76 -16.15
CA LEU A 44 17.92 -4.50 -16.60
C LEU A 44 16.44 -4.65 -16.95
N ILE A 45 16.06 -5.73 -17.64
CA ILE A 45 14.65 -6.01 -17.95
C ILE A 45 13.85 -6.16 -16.66
N ARG A 46 14.39 -6.87 -15.66
CA ARG A 46 13.75 -7.00 -14.35
C ARG A 46 13.64 -5.66 -13.64
N ALA A 47 14.72 -4.87 -13.59
CA ALA A 47 14.71 -3.54 -12.99
C ALA A 47 13.67 -2.63 -13.65
N ASP A 48 13.54 -2.66 -14.98
CA ASP A 48 12.55 -1.87 -15.73
C ASP A 48 11.12 -2.34 -15.42
N ARG A 49 10.86 -3.65 -15.37
CA ARG A 49 9.55 -4.18 -14.98
C ARG A 49 9.16 -3.75 -13.56
N VAL A 50 10.07 -3.91 -12.59
CA VAL A 50 9.86 -3.49 -11.20
C VAL A 50 9.60 -1.99 -11.10
N LEU A 51 10.34 -1.19 -11.87
CA LEU A 51 10.17 0.25 -11.94
C LEU A 51 8.79 0.65 -12.49
N GLN A 52 8.35 0.02 -13.58
CA GLN A 52 7.03 0.28 -14.18
C GLN A 52 5.90 -0.04 -13.19
N LEU A 53 5.98 -1.19 -12.52
CA LEU A 53 5.03 -1.60 -11.49
C LEU A 53 4.98 -0.58 -10.34
N ARG A 54 6.13 -0.23 -9.76
CA ARG A 54 6.21 0.71 -8.63
C ARG A 54 5.72 2.11 -8.99
N ARG A 55 5.99 2.61 -10.20
CA ARG A 55 5.46 3.89 -10.67
C ARG A 55 3.93 3.87 -10.77
N SER A 56 3.37 2.81 -11.33
CA SER A 56 1.91 2.64 -11.42
C SER A 56 1.28 2.65 -10.03
N LEU A 57 1.83 1.85 -9.12
CA LEU A 57 1.28 1.69 -7.76
C LEU A 57 1.46 2.94 -6.90
N LEU A 58 2.60 3.63 -6.96
CA LEU A 58 2.76 4.91 -6.26
C LEU A 58 1.72 5.93 -6.75
N THR A 59 1.49 5.99 -8.06
CA THR A 59 0.50 6.92 -8.64
C THR A 59 -0.92 6.54 -8.22
N GLU A 60 -1.25 5.25 -8.24
CA GLU A 60 -2.54 4.70 -7.79
C GLU A 60 -2.77 5.00 -6.30
N ASN A 61 -1.76 4.78 -5.45
CA ASN A 61 -1.85 5.02 -4.00
C ASN A 61 -2.03 6.49 -3.66
N ILE A 62 -1.27 7.38 -4.30
CA ILE A 62 -1.44 8.83 -4.13
C ILE A 62 -2.85 9.24 -4.57
N SER A 63 -3.33 8.71 -5.70
CA SER A 63 -4.67 9.01 -6.20
C SER A 63 -5.75 8.52 -5.25
N LEU A 64 -5.67 7.28 -4.77
CA LEU A 64 -6.65 6.69 -3.85
C LEU A 64 -6.64 7.40 -2.50
N MET A 65 -5.48 7.77 -1.95
CA MET A 65 -5.41 8.56 -0.71
C MET A 65 -5.96 9.97 -0.89
N THR A 66 -5.72 10.59 -2.05
CA THR A 66 -6.32 11.90 -2.37
C THR A 66 -7.84 11.80 -2.45
N GLN A 67 -8.36 10.77 -3.14
CA GLN A 67 -9.79 10.49 -3.20
C GLN A 67 -10.37 10.21 -1.81
N TYR A 68 -9.69 9.39 -1.00
CA TYR A 68 -10.10 9.10 0.38
C TYR A 68 -10.20 10.38 1.20
N SER A 69 -9.20 11.26 1.12
CA SER A 69 -9.17 12.53 1.85
C SER A 69 -10.25 13.53 1.44
N GLY A 70 -10.84 13.35 0.24
CA GLY A 70 -11.91 14.18 -0.28
C GLY A 70 -13.32 13.64 -0.02
N LEU A 71 -13.45 12.50 0.66
CA LEU A 71 -14.75 11.95 1.03
C LEU A 71 -15.45 12.82 2.07
N ASP A 72 -16.77 12.92 1.97
CA ASP A 72 -17.63 13.59 2.93
C ASP A 72 -18.46 12.53 3.69
N PRO A 73 -18.23 12.34 5.01
CA PRO A 73 -18.91 11.31 5.80
C PRO A 73 -20.37 11.62 6.10
N THR A 74 -20.88 12.79 5.68
CA THR A 74 -22.31 13.13 5.75
C THR A 74 -23.11 12.60 4.56
N LEU A 75 -22.46 12.18 3.47
CA LEU A 75 -23.15 11.71 2.27
C LEU A 75 -23.67 10.27 2.44
N PRO A 76 -24.87 9.95 1.91
CA PRO A 76 -25.39 8.57 1.96
C PRO A 76 -24.53 7.54 1.24
N THR A 77 -23.75 7.95 0.24
CA THR A 77 -22.85 7.05 -0.51
C THR A 77 -21.53 6.78 0.22
N PHE A 78 -21.23 7.55 1.27
CA PHE A 78 -19.95 7.50 1.96
C PHE A 78 -19.52 6.09 2.40
N PRO A 79 -20.38 5.26 3.03
CA PRO A 79 -19.94 3.93 3.46
C PRO A 79 -19.42 3.06 2.30
N ALA A 80 -20.08 3.15 1.14
CA ALA A 80 -19.69 2.40 -0.05
C ALA A 80 -18.42 2.99 -0.69
N ASP A 81 -18.35 4.31 -0.87
CA ASP A 81 -17.20 4.99 -1.48
C ASP A 81 -15.93 4.80 -0.62
N ARG A 82 -16.06 4.91 0.70
CA ARG A 82 -15.01 4.63 1.68
C ARG A 82 -14.48 3.21 1.55
N GLU A 83 -15.36 2.21 1.56
CA GLU A 83 -14.95 0.80 1.51
C GLU A 83 -14.29 0.43 0.17
N ASN A 84 -14.81 0.96 -0.94
CA ASN A 84 -14.23 0.79 -2.27
C ASN A 84 -12.79 1.33 -2.33
N ILE A 85 -12.56 2.54 -1.80
CA ILE A 85 -11.24 3.16 -1.81
C ILE A 85 -10.28 2.42 -0.86
N LYS A 86 -10.73 2.01 0.33
CA LYS A 86 -9.91 1.21 1.26
C LYS A 86 -9.50 -0.12 0.67
N THR A 87 -10.42 -0.80 -0.01
CA THR A 87 -10.14 -2.06 -0.71
C THR A 87 -9.11 -1.84 -1.82
N GLY A 88 -9.24 -0.77 -2.60
CA GLY A 88 -8.23 -0.39 -3.60
C GLY A 88 -6.84 -0.14 -2.99
N ILE A 89 -6.78 0.53 -1.84
CA ILE A 89 -5.51 0.73 -1.10
C ILE A 89 -4.96 -0.60 -0.61
N ALA A 90 -5.79 -1.49 -0.04
CA ALA A 90 -5.34 -2.80 0.41
C ALA A 90 -4.84 -3.70 -0.74
N ASP A 91 -5.52 -3.68 -1.88
CA ASP A 91 -5.18 -4.46 -3.07
C ASP A 91 -3.88 -3.97 -3.71
N SER A 92 -3.68 -2.66 -3.79
CA SER A 92 -2.44 -2.06 -4.29
C SER A 92 -1.22 -2.49 -3.48
N VAL A 93 -1.36 -2.57 -2.15
CA VAL A 93 -0.33 -3.05 -1.22
C VAL A 93 -0.08 -4.55 -1.39
N GLY A 94 -1.16 -5.34 -1.55
CA GLY A 94 -1.07 -6.79 -1.79
C GLY A 94 -0.27 -7.15 -3.04
N LYS A 95 -0.50 -6.43 -4.15
CA LYS A 95 0.21 -6.63 -5.42
C LYS A 95 1.74 -6.47 -5.29
N ILE A 96 2.22 -5.56 -4.43
CA ILE A 96 3.66 -5.38 -4.19
C ILE A 96 4.23 -6.59 -3.44
N SER A 97 3.52 -7.07 -2.42
CA SER A 97 4.00 -8.19 -1.60
C SER A 97 4.15 -9.48 -2.41
N ASP A 98 3.17 -9.80 -3.26
CA ASP A 98 3.15 -11.07 -4.01
C ASP A 98 4.22 -11.14 -5.10
N GLU A 99 4.46 -10.03 -5.82
CA GLU A 99 5.45 -10.02 -6.91
C GLU A 99 6.89 -10.09 -6.35
N PHE A 100 7.17 -9.45 -5.21
CA PHE A 100 8.48 -9.51 -4.55
C PHE A 100 8.76 -10.83 -3.83
N SER A 101 7.74 -11.49 -3.29
CA SER A 101 7.87 -12.82 -2.65
C SER A 101 8.18 -13.92 -3.67
N SER A 102 7.89 -13.69 -4.95
CA SER A 102 8.01 -14.66 -6.03
C SER A 102 9.32 -14.61 -6.82
N ASP A 103 10.22 -13.66 -6.55
CA ASP A 103 11.50 -13.51 -7.28
C ASP A 103 12.70 -14.01 -6.43
N PRO A 104 13.15 -15.27 -6.62
CA PRO A 104 14.14 -15.92 -5.75
C PRO A 104 15.58 -15.39 -5.90
N ASP A 105 15.85 -14.44 -6.80
CA ASP A 105 17.21 -14.20 -7.31
C ASP A 105 17.86 -12.85 -6.95
N ILE A 106 17.36 -12.15 -5.92
CA ILE A 106 18.02 -10.92 -5.42
C ILE A 106 19.42 -11.20 -4.81
N ARG A 107 19.85 -12.45 -4.64
CA ARG A 107 21.09 -12.84 -3.93
C ARG A 107 22.28 -13.36 -4.77
N GLN A 108 22.21 -13.50 -6.09
CA GLN A 108 23.29 -14.23 -6.80
C GLN A 108 24.46 -13.34 -7.28
N HIS A 109 25.63 -13.55 -6.65
CA HIS A 109 26.93 -12.99 -7.03
C HIS A 109 27.58 -13.73 -8.21
N PHE A 110 28.26 -13.01 -9.12
CA PHE A 110 29.19 -13.60 -10.11
C PHE A 110 30.47 -12.78 -10.33
N PHE A 111 31.57 -13.51 -10.57
CA PHE A 111 32.94 -13.03 -10.80
C PHE A 111 33.14 -12.42 -12.19
N LEU A 112 33.57 -11.15 -12.27
CA LEU A 112 33.93 -10.48 -13.54
C LEU A 112 35.15 -9.54 -13.41
N SER A 113 35.74 -9.19 -14.57
CA SER A 113 36.96 -8.37 -14.74
C SER A 113 36.77 -6.89 -14.35
N GLY A 114 37.89 -6.20 -14.05
CA GLY A 114 37.97 -4.93 -13.28
C GLY A 114 36.91 -3.86 -13.53
N GLU A 115 36.70 -3.39 -14.76
CA GLU A 115 35.73 -2.29 -15.02
C GLU A 115 34.26 -2.74 -14.92
N VAL A 116 33.95 -3.99 -15.29
CA VAL A 116 32.59 -4.55 -15.19
C VAL A 116 32.30 -4.96 -13.75
N LYS A 117 33.32 -5.35 -12.99
CA LYS A 117 33.25 -5.70 -11.58
C LYS A 117 32.82 -4.51 -10.73
N ASP A 118 33.45 -3.34 -10.87
CA ASP A 118 33.14 -2.16 -10.08
C ASP A 118 31.74 -1.58 -10.39
N HIS A 119 31.24 -1.82 -11.61
CA HIS A 119 29.87 -1.45 -11.98
C HIS A 119 28.84 -2.45 -11.47
N LEU A 120 29.12 -3.76 -11.56
CA LEU A 120 28.23 -4.78 -11.01
C LEU A 120 28.21 -4.80 -9.47
N VAL A 121 29.33 -4.47 -8.83
CA VAL A 121 29.40 -4.26 -7.38
C VAL A 121 28.54 -3.06 -6.99
N ARG A 122 28.63 -1.92 -7.70
CA ARG A 122 27.75 -0.76 -7.48
C ARG A 122 26.28 -1.07 -7.73
N ILE A 123 25.95 -1.85 -8.77
CA ILE A 123 24.58 -2.30 -9.04
C ILE A 123 24.10 -3.24 -7.93
N ASN A 124 24.93 -4.16 -7.43
CA ASN A 124 24.58 -5.06 -6.32
C ASN A 124 24.44 -4.34 -4.99
N GLU A 125 25.34 -3.41 -4.66
CA GLU A 125 25.26 -2.58 -3.46
C GLU A 125 24.03 -1.69 -3.49
N SER A 126 23.73 -1.11 -4.66
CA SER A 126 22.51 -0.32 -4.87
C SER A 126 21.26 -1.20 -4.76
N ASN A 127 21.25 -2.39 -5.36
CA ASN A 127 20.15 -3.35 -5.23
C ASN A 127 19.94 -3.79 -3.76
N GLY A 128 21.02 -3.99 -3.00
CA GLY A 128 20.95 -4.30 -1.57
C GLY A 128 20.32 -3.15 -0.77
N LYS A 129 20.78 -1.92 -1.00
CA LYS A 129 20.22 -0.70 -0.38
C LYS A 129 18.75 -0.49 -0.71
N TYR A 130 18.34 -0.72 -1.97
CA TYR A 130 16.95 -0.57 -2.37
C TYR A 130 16.08 -1.71 -1.84
N SER A 131 16.61 -2.93 -1.72
CA SER A 131 15.92 -4.07 -1.09
C SER A 131 15.58 -3.79 0.39
N GLU A 132 16.51 -3.19 1.13
CA GLU A 132 16.28 -2.79 2.53
C GLU A 132 15.17 -1.72 2.64
N LYS A 133 15.25 -0.65 1.82
CA LYS A 133 14.19 0.37 1.75
C LYS A 133 12.82 -0.23 1.37
N VAL A 134 12.80 -1.21 0.46
CA VAL A 134 11.56 -1.91 0.08
C VAL A 134 10.98 -2.69 1.26
N SER A 135 11.81 -3.35 2.06
CA SER A 135 11.35 -4.05 3.26
C SER A 135 10.78 -3.08 4.31
N GLU A 136 11.37 -1.89 4.47
CA GLU A 136 10.86 -0.85 5.37
C GLU A 136 9.48 -0.35 4.91
N ILE A 137 9.32 -0.06 3.61
CA ILE A 137 8.05 0.36 3.00
C ILE A 137 6.96 -0.71 3.24
N LEU A 138 7.27 -1.99 2.99
CA LEU A 138 6.32 -3.09 3.20
C LEU A 138 5.89 -3.22 4.68
N LYS A 139 6.81 -2.97 5.62
CA LYS A 139 6.51 -2.96 7.05
C LYS A 139 5.55 -1.83 7.40
N ILE A 140 5.77 -0.62 6.88
CA ILE A 140 4.86 0.53 7.09
C ILE A 140 3.48 0.22 6.49
N GLN A 141 3.41 -0.31 5.28
CA GLN A 141 2.15 -0.69 4.62
C GLN A 141 1.37 -1.75 5.42
N LYS A 142 2.07 -2.72 6.01
CA LYS A 142 1.45 -3.71 6.87
C LYS A 142 0.87 -3.08 8.14
N ASN A 143 1.64 -2.23 8.82
CA ASN A 143 1.17 -1.53 10.02
C ASN A 143 -0.04 -0.65 9.72
N LEU A 144 -0.01 0.09 8.61
CA LEU A 144 -1.13 0.90 8.11
C LEU A 144 -2.41 0.06 7.97
N ARG A 145 -2.32 -1.11 7.35
CA ARG A 145 -3.46 -2.03 7.19
C ARG A 145 -4.01 -2.48 8.55
N GLU A 146 -3.14 -2.85 9.48
CA GLU A 146 -3.54 -3.30 10.82
C GLU A 146 -4.21 -2.19 11.63
N GLU A 147 -3.74 -0.94 11.51
CA GLU A 147 -4.37 0.21 12.16
C GLU A 147 -5.74 0.53 11.57
N LEU A 148 -5.87 0.54 10.24
CA LEU A 148 -7.16 0.75 9.57
C LEU A 148 -8.19 -0.31 9.97
N GLU A 149 -7.78 -1.57 10.04
CA GLU A 149 -8.63 -2.68 10.47
C GLU A 149 -9.05 -2.53 11.95
N ARG A 150 -8.17 -1.98 12.79
CA ARG A 150 -8.48 -1.71 14.20
C ARG A 150 -9.53 -0.60 14.33
N ILE A 151 -9.42 0.47 13.55
CA ILE A 151 -10.43 1.55 13.52
C ILE A 151 -11.76 1.01 12.97
N ASP A 152 -11.76 0.22 11.90
CA ASP A 152 -12.98 -0.40 11.35
C ASP A 152 -13.74 -1.23 12.38
N LYS A 153 -13.01 -2.05 13.14
CA LYS A 153 -13.60 -2.92 14.16
C LYS A 153 -14.13 -2.17 15.38
N SER A 154 -13.73 -0.92 15.56
CA SER A 154 -14.12 -0.04 16.68
C SER A 154 -15.01 1.10 16.19
N ALA A 155 -14.42 2.26 15.90
CA ALA A 155 -15.11 3.50 15.55
C ALA A 155 -15.83 3.43 14.18
N GLY A 156 -15.33 2.63 13.23
CA GLY A 156 -15.94 2.50 11.89
C GLY A 156 -17.39 2.01 11.88
N LYS A 157 -17.87 1.39 12.98
CA LYS A 157 -19.27 1.00 13.15
C LYS A 157 -20.24 2.18 13.18
N ILE A 158 -19.75 3.38 13.50
CA ILE A 158 -20.56 4.60 13.58
C ILE A 158 -21.21 4.94 12.23
N TYR A 159 -20.54 4.64 11.11
CA TYR A 159 -21.06 4.96 9.78
C TYR A 159 -22.27 4.15 9.35
N GLY A 160 -22.48 2.97 9.94
CA GLY A 160 -23.57 2.07 9.56
C GLY A 160 -24.94 2.49 10.06
N TYR A 161 -25.01 3.48 10.95
CA TYR A 161 -26.26 3.96 11.54
C TYR A 161 -26.60 5.37 11.04
N ASP A 162 -27.88 5.58 10.73
CA ASP A 162 -28.41 6.88 10.31
C ASP A 162 -29.61 7.26 11.19
N PRO A 163 -29.44 8.17 12.16
CA PRO A 163 -30.50 8.53 13.09
C PRO A 163 -31.67 9.27 12.43
N ASP A 164 -31.40 10.06 11.38
CA ASP A 164 -32.46 10.80 10.67
C ASP A 164 -33.45 9.82 10.04
N THR A 165 -32.95 8.74 9.43
CA THR A 165 -33.76 7.68 8.85
C THR A 165 -34.46 6.85 9.94
N GLU A 166 -33.74 6.38 10.96
CA GLU A 166 -34.28 5.51 12.01
C GLU A 166 -35.45 6.18 12.74
N PHE A 167 -35.27 7.42 13.22
CA PHE A 167 -36.31 8.08 14.01
C PHE A 167 -37.50 8.56 13.20
N SER A 168 -37.34 8.74 11.88
CA SER A 168 -38.45 9.09 10.99
C SER A 168 -39.52 8.00 10.86
N LEU A 169 -39.20 6.76 11.29
CA LEU A 169 -40.12 5.62 11.25
C LEU A 169 -41.15 5.65 12.39
N TYR A 170 -40.93 6.46 13.43
CA TYR A 170 -41.78 6.52 14.60
C TYR A 170 -42.83 7.62 14.48
N THR A 171 -44.04 7.35 14.99
CA THR A 171 -45.14 8.33 15.07
C THR A 171 -45.47 8.56 16.53
N PHE A 172 -45.39 9.81 16.99
CA PHE A 172 -45.73 10.15 18.36
C PHE A 172 -47.21 10.52 18.51
N PRO A 173 -47.87 10.11 19.62
CA PRO A 173 -47.31 9.43 20.78
C PRO A 173 -47.27 7.89 20.68
N GLU A 174 -47.80 7.28 19.62
CA GLU A 174 -48.02 5.83 19.55
C GLU A 174 -46.73 5.00 19.67
N SER A 175 -45.59 5.52 19.19
CA SER A 175 -44.30 4.85 19.17
C SER A 175 -43.40 5.16 20.38
N ARG A 176 -43.92 5.73 21.47
CA ARG A 176 -43.07 6.15 22.61
C ARG A 176 -42.26 5.01 23.23
N GLU A 177 -42.88 3.85 23.42
CA GLU A 177 -42.22 2.66 23.97
C GLU A 177 -41.16 2.10 22.99
N ASP A 178 -41.48 2.06 21.69
CA ASP A 178 -40.55 1.62 20.63
C ASP A 178 -39.32 2.54 20.55
N VAL A 179 -39.52 3.86 20.67
CA VAL A 179 -38.44 4.86 20.69
C VAL A 179 -37.56 4.68 21.93
N PHE A 180 -38.15 4.40 23.10
CA PHE A 180 -37.39 4.16 24.32
C PHE A 180 -36.48 2.93 24.18
N GLU A 181 -37.02 1.84 23.64
CA GLU A 181 -36.23 0.63 23.36
C GLU A 181 -35.12 0.91 22.34
N ALA A 182 -35.41 1.64 21.26
CA ALA A 182 -34.42 2.02 20.26
C ALA A 182 -33.28 2.84 20.88
N VAL A 183 -33.59 3.86 21.70
CA VAL A 183 -32.61 4.69 22.40
C VAL A 183 -31.68 3.83 23.28
N ALA A 184 -32.24 2.85 24.01
CA ALA A 184 -31.45 1.94 24.84
C ALA A 184 -30.49 1.08 24.01
N VAL A 185 -30.97 0.53 22.88
CA VAL A 185 -30.16 -0.29 21.97
C VAL A 185 -29.04 0.53 21.31
N ILE A 186 -29.37 1.73 20.81
CA ILE A 186 -28.41 2.64 20.19
C ILE A 186 -27.35 3.06 21.21
N GLY A 187 -27.76 3.47 22.42
CA GLY A 187 -26.86 3.85 23.50
C GLY A 187 -25.89 2.74 23.89
N ALA A 188 -26.38 1.50 24.00
CA ALA A 188 -25.52 0.33 24.24
C ALA A 188 -24.52 0.10 23.09
N GLY A 189 -24.94 0.29 21.85
CA GLY A 189 -24.08 0.20 20.67
C GLY A 189 -22.95 1.23 20.66
N ILE A 190 -23.29 2.51 20.88
CA ILE A 190 -22.33 3.63 20.91
C ILE A 190 -21.36 3.49 22.08
N LYS A 191 -21.85 3.10 23.26
CA LYS A 191 -21.00 2.84 24.42
C LYS A 191 -19.97 1.74 24.14
N LYS A 192 -20.40 0.65 23.48
CA LYS A 192 -19.50 -0.43 23.06
C LYS A 192 -18.46 0.05 22.05
N VAL A 193 -18.83 0.97 21.15
CA VAL A 193 -17.84 1.63 20.27
C VAL A 193 -16.82 2.37 21.13
N GLY A 194 -17.24 3.21 22.08
CA GLY A 194 -16.33 3.91 22.99
C GLY A 194 -15.34 3.00 23.71
N GLU A 195 -15.84 1.93 24.32
CA GLU A 195 -15.01 0.93 25.01
C GLU A 195 -13.99 0.27 24.07
N GLN A 196 -14.35 0.05 22.80
CA GLN A 196 -13.45 -0.50 21.79
C GLN A 196 -12.43 0.54 21.30
N THR A 197 -12.82 1.80 21.22
CA THR A 197 -11.94 2.89 20.79
C THR A 197 -10.94 3.28 21.88
N MET A 198 -11.23 3.05 23.17
CA MET A 198 -10.26 3.20 24.28
C MET A 198 -9.01 2.32 24.15
N MET A 199 -9.05 1.29 23.30
CA MET A 199 -7.88 0.46 22.98
C MET A 199 -7.02 1.07 21.85
N LEU A 200 -7.45 2.18 21.24
CA LEU A 200 -6.63 2.98 20.35
C LEU A 200 -5.71 3.89 21.16
N ASP A 201 -4.55 4.19 20.60
CA ASP A 201 -3.51 4.96 21.29
C ASP A 201 -4.00 6.40 21.59
N MET A 202 -4.01 6.78 22.87
CA MET A 202 -4.69 7.98 23.40
C MET A 202 -3.89 9.30 23.21
N GLU A 203 -2.70 9.23 22.61
CA GLU A 203 -1.79 10.38 22.57
C GLU A 203 -2.20 11.49 21.58
N TYR A 204 -3.21 11.25 20.74
CA TYR A 204 -3.53 12.10 19.59
C TYR A 204 -4.73 13.02 19.81
N ALA A 205 -4.71 14.20 19.18
CA ALA A 205 -5.74 15.21 19.34
C ALA A 205 -7.09 14.75 18.77
N GLU A 206 -7.08 14.09 17.62
CA GLU A 206 -8.27 13.57 16.94
C GLU A 206 -8.99 12.51 17.78
N TYR A 207 -8.25 11.77 18.63
CA TYR A 207 -8.87 10.85 19.58
C TYR A 207 -9.62 11.58 20.69
N LYS A 208 -9.06 12.68 21.20
CA LYS A 208 -9.71 13.50 22.23
C LYS A 208 -10.97 14.18 21.68
N GLU A 209 -10.93 14.65 20.44
CA GLU A 209 -12.09 15.22 19.75
C GLU A 209 -13.18 14.16 19.60
N PHE A 210 -12.84 12.99 19.04
CA PHE A 210 -13.76 11.86 18.95
C PHE A 210 -14.35 11.45 20.30
N ASP A 211 -13.53 11.30 21.35
CA ASP A 211 -14.01 10.88 22.67
C ASP A 211 -14.93 11.94 23.29
N THR A 212 -14.59 13.22 23.15
CA THR A 212 -15.45 14.33 23.59
C THR A 212 -16.81 14.26 22.89
N GLN A 213 -16.81 14.11 21.57
CA GLN A 213 -18.04 14.05 20.78
C GLN A 213 -18.85 12.79 21.10
N LEU A 214 -18.19 11.66 21.36
CA LEU A 214 -18.82 10.43 21.78
C LEU A 214 -19.58 10.63 23.12
N GLN A 215 -18.97 11.32 24.09
CA GLN A 215 -19.65 11.63 25.36
C GLN A 215 -20.86 12.54 25.13
N VAL A 216 -20.74 13.58 24.29
CA VAL A 216 -21.86 14.47 23.94
C VAL A 216 -23.03 13.70 23.34
N VAL A 217 -22.76 12.75 22.45
CA VAL A 217 -23.77 11.89 21.83
C VAL A 217 -24.43 10.97 22.85
N LEU A 218 -23.66 10.35 23.75
CA LEU A 218 -24.18 9.50 24.81
C LEU A 218 -25.06 10.28 25.79
N GLU A 219 -24.65 11.48 26.20
CA GLU A 219 -25.45 12.39 27.04
C GLU A 219 -26.73 12.82 26.33
N SER A 220 -26.67 13.09 25.02
CA SER A 220 -27.86 13.44 24.22
C SER A 220 -28.87 12.27 24.16
N LEU A 221 -28.39 11.04 24.01
CA LEU A 221 -29.24 9.85 24.07
C LEU A 221 -29.84 9.60 25.45
N GLU A 222 -29.07 9.80 26.52
CA GLU A 222 -29.59 9.67 27.88
C GLU A 222 -30.70 10.68 28.14
N ARG A 223 -30.51 11.94 27.70
CA ARG A 223 -31.58 12.97 27.74
C ARG A 223 -32.81 12.54 26.95
N LEU A 224 -32.63 12.03 25.74
CA LEU A 224 -33.74 11.54 24.92
C LEU A 224 -34.49 10.40 25.62
N GLY A 225 -33.78 9.42 26.18
CA GLY A 225 -34.36 8.31 26.93
C GLY A 225 -35.23 8.81 28.10
N ASN A 226 -34.73 9.77 28.88
CA ASN A 226 -35.47 10.37 30.00
C ASN A 226 -36.74 11.11 29.55
N LEU A 227 -36.70 11.82 28.42
CA LEU A 227 -37.87 12.53 27.88
C LEU A 227 -38.94 11.55 27.35
N VAL A 228 -38.49 10.45 26.75
CA VAL A 228 -39.36 9.41 26.19
C VAL A 228 -39.98 8.56 27.30
N GLU A 229 -39.24 8.25 28.38
CA GLU A 229 -39.77 7.54 29.55
C GLU A 229 -40.76 8.40 30.38
N GLY A 230 -40.51 9.71 30.46
CA GLY A 230 -41.35 10.67 31.19
C GLY A 230 -42.61 11.10 30.44
N ASP A 231 -43.25 12.17 30.93
CA ASP A 231 -44.43 12.81 30.30
C ASP A 231 -44.06 14.08 29.50
N ALA A 232 -42.85 14.12 28.93
CA ALA A 232 -42.40 15.26 28.13
C ALA A 232 -43.32 15.52 26.92
N GLU A 233 -43.40 16.79 26.50
CA GLU A 233 -44.16 17.19 25.31
C GLU A 233 -43.51 16.62 24.04
N ILE A 234 -44.33 16.24 23.04
CA ILE A 234 -43.84 15.67 21.77
C ILE A 234 -42.82 16.60 21.09
N ASN A 235 -43.05 17.91 21.12
CA ASN A 235 -42.14 18.90 20.55
C ASN A 235 -40.75 18.88 21.22
N GLU A 236 -40.67 18.54 22.50
CA GLU A 236 -39.39 18.44 23.24
C GLU A 236 -38.64 17.17 22.86
N ILE A 237 -39.35 16.05 22.67
CA ILE A 237 -38.79 14.79 22.18
C ILE A 237 -38.25 14.97 20.76
N GLU A 238 -39.05 15.54 19.85
CA GLU A 238 -38.63 15.80 18.45
C GLU A 238 -37.40 16.71 18.38
N LYS A 239 -37.34 17.73 19.23
CA LYS A 239 -36.16 18.60 19.35
C LYS A 239 -34.93 17.80 19.80
N GLN A 240 -35.06 16.95 20.82
CA GLN A 240 -33.93 16.16 21.32
C GLN A 240 -33.47 15.10 20.31
N ILE A 241 -34.39 14.49 19.54
CA ILE A 241 -34.03 13.60 18.42
C ILE A 241 -33.16 14.34 17.41
N LYS A 242 -33.53 15.56 17.05
CA LYS A 242 -32.74 16.38 16.13
C LYS A 242 -31.36 16.72 16.69
N GLU A 243 -31.27 17.11 17.96
CA GLU A 243 -29.99 17.38 18.63
C GLU A 243 -29.10 16.12 18.68
N PHE A 244 -29.68 14.95 18.92
CA PHE A 244 -28.97 13.67 18.83
C PHE A 244 -28.47 13.39 17.41
N ALA A 245 -29.33 13.56 16.39
CA ALA A 245 -28.96 13.32 15.00
C ALA A 245 -27.83 14.24 14.52
N ASP A 246 -27.87 15.52 14.88
CA ASP A 246 -26.81 16.48 14.59
C ASP A 246 -25.50 16.10 15.31
N GLY A 247 -25.56 15.78 16.60
CA GLY A 247 -24.37 15.33 17.35
C GLY A 247 -23.78 14.00 16.83
N TYR A 248 -24.63 13.09 16.36
CA TYR A 248 -24.19 11.83 15.74
C TYR A 248 -23.53 12.06 14.38
N ARG A 249 -23.99 13.05 13.61
CA ARG A 249 -23.34 13.47 12.37
C ARG A 249 -21.94 14.03 12.64
N ASP A 250 -21.79 14.84 13.68
CA ASP A 250 -20.46 15.33 14.11
C ASP A 250 -19.57 14.17 14.56
N LEU A 251 -20.11 13.17 15.27
CA LEU A 251 -19.36 11.96 15.63
C LEU A 251 -18.86 11.18 14.40
N LYS A 252 -19.63 11.13 13.30
CA LYS A 252 -19.17 10.57 12.02
C LYS A 252 -18.01 11.38 11.44
N MET A 253 -18.05 12.71 11.52
CA MET A 253 -16.95 13.57 11.07
C MET A 253 -15.67 13.29 11.86
N ASP A 254 -15.77 13.20 13.18
CA ASP A 254 -14.60 12.96 14.05
C ASP A 254 -14.05 11.53 13.90
N THR A 255 -14.93 10.55 13.68
CA THR A 255 -14.53 9.19 13.31
C THR A 255 -13.72 9.20 12.00
N PHE A 256 -14.11 10.04 11.04
CA PHE A 256 -13.41 10.15 9.77
C PHE A 256 -12.09 10.90 9.92
N ALA A 257 -12.02 11.92 10.77
CA ALA A 257 -10.78 12.61 11.11
C ALA A 257 -9.75 11.65 11.73
N LEU A 258 -10.20 10.77 12.64
CA LEU A 258 -9.38 9.69 13.20
C LEU A 258 -8.78 8.78 12.13
N GLU A 259 -9.57 8.39 11.13
CA GLU A 259 -9.09 7.56 10.01
C GLU A 259 -8.12 8.31 9.11
N LEU A 260 -8.42 9.58 8.79
CA LEU A 260 -7.54 10.42 7.97
C LEU A 260 -6.19 10.65 8.61
N ARG A 261 -6.10 10.67 9.95
CA ARG A 261 -4.84 10.84 10.66
C ARG A 261 -3.84 9.75 10.30
N ILE A 262 -4.29 8.50 10.16
CA ILE A 262 -3.43 7.39 9.77
C ILE A 262 -2.79 7.68 8.41
N PHE A 263 -3.56 8.15 7.43
CA PHE A 263 -3.06 8.47 6.10
C PHE A 263 -2.17 9.71 6.05
N LYS A 264 -2.33 10.62 7.02
CA LYS A 264 -1.52 11.84 7.16
C LYS A 264 -0.31 11.66 8.08
N SER A 265 -0.07 10.46 8.60
CA SER A 265 1.04 10.23 9.52
C SER A 265 2.40 10.43 8.83
N ASP A 266 3.39 10.88 9.59
CA ASP A 266 4.77 11.02 9.11
C ASP A 266 5.29 9.70 8.54
N GLU A 267 4.83 8.56 9.06
CA GLU A 267 5.19 7.23 8.60
C GLU A 267 4.69 6.97 7.17
N VAL A 268 3.41 7.26 6.88
CA VAL A 268 2.85 7.12 5.53
C VAL A 268 3.49 8.10 4.54
N LEU A 269 3.75 9.34 4.96
CA LEU A 269 4.48 10.31 4.13
C LEU A 269 5.92 9.85 3.85
N SER A 270 6.60 9.29 4.84
CA SER A 270 7.95 8.74 4.70
C SER A 270 7.98 7.52 3.77
N MET A 271 6.93 6.68 3.80
CA MET A 271 6.76 5.56 2.89
C MET A 271 6.71 6.03 1.43
N PHE A 272 5.91 7.07 1.13
CA PHE A 272 5.87 7.64 -0.22
C PHE A 272 7.18 8.28 -0.66
N ALA A 273 7.87 8.97 0.25
CA ALA A 273 9.21 9.49 -0.03
C ALA A 273 10.20 8.35 -0.33
N GLY A 274 10.14 7.26 0.45
CA GLY A 274 10.92 6.06 0.23
C GLY A 274 10.63 5.39 -1.12
N GLU A 275 9.37 5.28 -1.51
CA GLU A 275 8.97 4.74 -2.82
C GLU A 275 9.51 5.60 -3.97
N ARG A 276 9.44 6.93 -3.84
CA ARG A 276 10.01 7.87 -4.82
C ARG A 276 11.53 7.70 -4.93
N ASP A 277 12.22 7.57 -3.81
CA ASP A 277 13.67 7.33 -3.77
C ASP A 277 14.07 6.02 -4.47
N VAL A 278 13.31 4.94 -4.22
CA VAL A 278 13.53 3.64 -4.87
C VAL A 278 13.32 3.76 -6.38
N ILE A 279 12.27 4.43 -6.83
CA ILE A 279 12.00 4.67 -8.26
C ILE A 279 13.13 5.50 -8.89
N ALA A 280 13.58 6.57 -8.23
CA ALA A 280 14.67 7.41 -8.71
C ALA A 280 15.98 6.60 -8.81
N GLY A 281 16.24 5.78 -7.81
CA GLY A 281 17.39 4.88 -7.75
C GLY A 281 17.46 3.89 -8.91
N TYR A 282 16.37 3.15 -9.15
CA TYR A 282 16.30 2.23 -10.29
C TYR A 282 16.35 2.96 -11.65
N THR A 283 15.74 4.15 -11.75
CA THR A 283 15.85 4.98 -12.97
C THR A 283 17.31 5.36 -13.26
N GLY A 284 18.07 5.74 -12.23
CA GLY A 284 19.50 6.05 -12.33
C GLY A 284 20.31 4.84 -12.80
N LEU A 285 20.10 3.68 -12.17
CA LEU A 285 20.78 2.42 -12.53
C LEU A 285 20.53 2.04 -13.99
N ILE A 286 19.28 2.13 -14.46
CA ILE A 286 18.93 1.85 -15.86
C ILE A 286 19.65 2.83 -16.79
N SER A 287 19.63 4.14 -16.47
CA SER A 287 20.26 5.17 -17.28
C SER A 287 21.78 4.98 -17.42
N GLU A 288 22.48 4.71 -16.31
CA GLU A 288 23.93 4.48 -16.30
C GLU A 288 24.30 3.24 -17.13
N THR A 289 23.55 2.15 -16.97
CA THR A 289 23.82 0.90 -17.69
C THR A 289 23.50 1.03 -19.19
N SER A 290 22.47 1.81 -19.56
CA SER A 290 22.16 2.13 -20.96
C SER A 290 23.23 2.99 -21.62
N LYS A 291 23.81 3.97 -20.91
CA LYS A 291 24.93 4.79 -21.43
C LYS A 291 26.18 3.96 -21.70
N LEU A 292 26.52 3.06 -20.79
CA LEU A 292 27.62 2.10 -20.99
C LEU A 292 27.44 1.24 -22.23
N ARG A 293 26.20 0.84 -22.57
CA ARG A 293 25.91 0.09 -23.79
C ARG A 293 26.21 0.91 -25.05
N LEU A 294 25.93 2.21 -25.02
CA LEU A 294 26.21 3.14 -26.13
C LEU A 294 27.70 3.45 -26.25
N ASP A 295 28.42 3.68 -25.15
CA ASP A 295 29.86 3.97 -25.17
C ASP A 295 30.70 2.78 -25.65
N VAL A 296 30.31 1.55 -25.30
CA VAL A 296 30.96 0.32 -25.80
C VAL A 296 30.65 0.08 -27.28
N ALA A 297 29.52 0.55 -27.79
CA ALA A 297 29.16 0.47 -29.20
C ALA A 297 29.86 1.57 -30.03
N GLY A 298 30.00 2.78 -29.50
CA GLY A 298 30.62 3.93 -30.16
C GLY A 298 32.15 3.88 -30.24
N LYS A 299 32.84 3.19 -29.32
CA LYS A 299 34.30 2.96 -29.40
C LYS A 299 34.73 1.93 -30.47
N ARG A 300 33.82 1.49 -31.34
CA ARG A 300 34.09 0.55 -32.45
C ARG A 300 34.06 1.21 -33.84
N GLU A 301 33.90 2.52 -33.92
CA GLU A 301 34.18 3.32 -35.13
C GLU A 301 35.59 3.93 -35.06
#